data_AF-A0A921E0P1-F1
#
_entry.id   AF-A0A921E0P1-F1
#
_cell.length_a   1.000
_cell.length_b   1.000
_cell.length_c   1.000
_cell.angle_alpha   90.00
_cell.angle_beta   90.00
_cell.angle_gamma   90.00
#
_symmetry.space_group_name_H-M   'P 1'
#
loop_
_entity.id
_entity.type
_entity.pdbx_description
1 polymer ?
#
loop_
_entity_poly.entity_id
_entity_poly.type
_entity_poly.pdbx_seq_one_letter_code
_entity_poly.pdbx_strand_id
1 'polypeptide(L)'
;MTGALSAASPSRWSAGAWGRIPALRVVQGLASLLHAAFIFFACFAFSDTSPYDVVAIPTILLWIALGIRLHRGAVPLVFLLLAYLAAIIVALMPYLNEPLSVTWTVQLVYLVITCIFFAMLYADDTTARIEVALKAYTASCVLSAALGVVGYLQLLGIEDLFYRYGRASGTFQDPNVFGSFLTLGALYLMHGLLSGTTRWPSLSLASLIVVMAGIFLSFSRGSWGGTVVAVAVMVGALYTASRSRPLRRRIVTIGLVAAGLGAVALAGLLSISSVAETFQTRAAVTQDYDEGETGRFGNQIRGMGMLLEEPLGMGPLRWRQIFNLEPHNSYIGSFANGGWLAGAAFIALVVATCFVGFRLMARPSPYRAHAQIVFPALLMFFLQAMQIDVEKWRHVYMMLGMVWALEAARLRWDRGSSWGKAGAGAWPEPSRMRDCGVIGGGPMIGGARAGAGERAGARVRP
;
A
#
# COMPACT_ATOMS: atom_id res chain seq x y z
N MET A 1 -2.11 -1.46 -29.38
CA MET A 1 -3.51 -1.02 -29.28
C MET A 1 -3.60 0.13 -28.30
N THR A 2 -3.51 1.35 -28.83
CA THR A 2 -3.58 2.63 -28.12
C THR A 2 -5.04 3.01 -27.90
N GLY A 3 -5.67 2.41 -26.90
CA GLY A 3 -6.95 2.89 -26.38
C GLY A 3 -6.68 4.08 -25.46
N ALA A 4 -7.22 5.25 -25.79
CA ALA A 4 -7.14 6.45 -24.97
C ALA A 4 -7.63 6.12 -23.55
N LEU A 5 -6.69 6.02 -22.61
CA LEU A 5 -6.98 6.04 -21.18
C LEU A 5 -7.60 7.41 -20.92
N SER A 6 -8.90 7.44 -20.60
CA SER A 6 -9.56 8.62 -20.03
C SER A 6 -8.65 9.12 -18.91
N ALA A 7 -8.01 10.26 -19.15
CA ALA A 7 -6.99 10.81 -18.28
C ALA A 7 -7.53 10.86 -16.85
N ALA A 8 -6.74 10.33 -15.90
CA ALA A 8 -6.97 10.58 -14.49
C ALA A 8 -7.21 12.09 -14.31
N SER A 9 -8.21 12.50 -13.53
CA SER A 9 -8.53 13.91 -13.36
C SER A 9 -7.24 14.69 -13.09
N PRO A 10 -6.86 15.66 -13.94
CA PRO A 10 -5.64 16.44 -13.74
C PRO A 10 -5.71 17.09 -12.36
N SER A 11 -4.57 17.18 -11.68
CA SER A 11 -4.50 17.93 -10.42
C SER A 11 -5.09 19.33 -10.65
N ARG A 12 -5.88 19.86 -9.71
CA ARG A 12 -6.46 21.22 -9.82
C ARG A 12 -5.41 22.31 -10.10
N TRP A 13 -4.15 22.02 -9.79
CA TRP A 13 -3.00 22.89 -9.98
C TRP A 13 -2.40 22.80 -11.39
N SER A 14 -2.59 21.67 -12.08
CA SER A 14 -2.23 21.51 -13.50
C SER A 14 -3.27 22.12 -14.46
N ALA A 15 -4.51 22.29 -14.02
CA ALA A 15 -5.58 22.88 -14.81
C ALA A 15 -5.91 24.31 -14.33
N GLY A 16 -5.12 25.32 -14.75
CA GLY A 16 -5.47 26.73 -14.55
C GLY A 16 -4.30 27.72 -14.41
N ALA A 17 -4.64 28.99 -14.14
CA ALA A 17 -3.71 30.12 -13.98
C ALA A 17 -2.64 29.92 -12.90
N TRP A 18 -2.95 29.14 -11.87
CA TRP A 18 -2.06 28.82 -10.75
C TRP A 18 -0.81 28.01 -11.16
N GLY A 19 -0.91 27.17 -12.20
CA GLY A 19 0.22 26.41 -12.73
C GLY A 19 1.32 27.27 -13.35
N ARG A 20 1.07 28.58 -13.54
CA ARG A 20 2.05 29.55 -14.06
C ARG A 20 2.83 30.29 -12.97
N ILE A 21 2.45 30.14 -11.69
CA ILE A 21 3.14 30.82 -10.58
C ILE A 21 4.41 30.03 -10.21
N PRO A 22 5.62 30.59 -10.41
CA PRO A 22 6.87 29.87 -10.15
C PRO A 22 7.01 29.41 -8.70
N ALA A 23 6.60 30.25 -7.73
CA ALA A 23 6.64 29.93 -6.31
C ALA A 23 5.81 28.68 -5.97
N LEU A 24 4.62 28.53 -6.54
CA LEU A 24 3.76 27.37 -6.29
C LEU A 24 4.39 26.07 -6.82
N ARG A 25 5.07 26.11 -7.97
CA ARG A 25 5.80 24.95 -8.50
C ARG A 25 6.96 24.55 -7.60
N VAL A 26 7.71 25.53 -7.07
CA VAL A 26 8.80 25.27 -6.12
C VAL A 26 8.27 24.59 -4.85
N VAL A 27 7.18 25.13 -4.29
CA VAL A 27 6.53 24.55 -3.10
C VAL A 27 6.01 23.12 -3.36
N GLN A 28 5.41 22.86 -4.53
CA GLN A 28 4.98 21.52 -4.92
C GLN A 28 6.13 20.55 -5.14
N GLY A 29 7.25 21.04 -5.70
CA GLY A 29 8.49 20.28 -5.84
C GLY A 29 9.04 19.88 -4.47
N LEU A 30 9.12 20.83 -3.54
CA LEU A 30 9.53 20.58 -2.15
C LEU A 30 8.58 19.58 -1.48
N ALA A 31 7.26 19.73 -1.62
CA ALA A 31 6.27 18.82 -1.04
C ALA A 31 6.41 17.39 -1.58
N SER A 32 6.71 17.24 -2.87
CA SER A 32 6.95 15.94 -3.50
C SER A 32 8.27 15.33 -3.03
N LEU A 33 9.32 16.14 -2.87
CA LEU A 33 10.62 15.70 -2.32
C LEU A 33 10.47 15.24 -0.87
N LEU A 34 9.80 16.03 -0.03
CA LEU A 34 9.51 15.70 1.35
C LEU A 34 8.66 14.44 1.47
N HIS A 35 7.66 14.27 0.61
CA HIS A 35 6.88 13.03 0.53
C HIS A 35 7.75 11.82 0.15
N ALA A 36 8.61 11.93 -0.87
CA ALA A 36 9.51 10.85 -1.24
C ALA A 36 10.50 10.52 -0.10
N ALA A 37 11.08 11.53 0.54
CA ALA A 37 11.96 11.38 1.70
C ALA A 37 11.22 10.72 2.88
N PHE A 38 9.98 11.15 3.14
CA PHE A 38 9.13 10.58 4.18
C PHE A 38 8.95 9.07 3.98
N ILE A 39 8.66 8.63 2.76
CA ILE A 39 8.53 7.19 2.48
C ILE A 39 9.89 6.48 2.48
N PHE A 40 10.93 7.09 1.90
CA PHE A 40 12.27 6.50 1.83
C PHE A 40 12.86 6.21 3.21
N PHE A 41 12.66 7.11 4.17
CA PHE A 41 13.18 6.94 5.53
C PHE A 41 12.42 5.90 6.36
N ALA A 42 11.36 5.28 5.83
CA ALA A 42 10.61 4.25 6.54
C ALA A 42 11.46 3.03 6.96
N CYS A 43 12.59 2.78 6.29
CA CYS A 43 13.51 1.71 6.68
C CYS A 43 14.32 2.02 7.93
N PHE A 44 14.51 3.28 8.32
CA PHE A 44 15.32 3.63 9.50
C PHE A 44 14.49 3.46 10.77
N ALA A 45 14.62 2.32 11.44
CA ALA A 45 13.83 1.97 12.63
C ALA A 45 14.70 1.59 13.84
N PHE A 46 15.92 2.12 13.91
CA PHE A 46 16.90 1.81 14.97
C PHE A 46 16.75 2.64 16.24
N SER A 47 16.03 3.76 16.18
CA SER A 47 15.91 4.75 17.25
C SER A 47 14.45 5.12 17.46
N ASP A 48 14.12 5.51 18.70
CA ASP A 48 12.81 6.00 19.09
C ASP A 48 12.35 7.21 18.26
N THR A 49 13.30 8.03 17.79
CA THR A 49 13.03 9.11 16.84
C THR A 49 13.75 8.82 15.53
N SER A 50 13.00 8.35 14.54
CA SER A 50 13.58 8.04 13.24
C SER A 50 13.58 9.24 12.29
N PRO A 51 14.45 9.26 11.27
CA PRO A 51 14.36 10.25 10.18
C PRO A 51 12.97 10.31 9.53
N TYR A 52 12.23 9.19 9.53
CA TYR A 52 10.83 9.15 9.08
C TYR A 52 9.95 10.10 9.88
N ASP A 53 10.06 10.11 11.21
CA ASP A 53 9.22 10.93 12.09
C ASP A 53 9.57 12.41 12.01
N VAL A 54 10.87 12.73 11.86
CA VAL A 54 11.35 14.11 11.67
C VAL A 54 10.79 14.73 10.38
N VAL A 55 10.75 13.95 9.29
CA VAL A 55 10.24 14.41 7.99
C VAL A 55 8.70 14.37 7.93
N ALA A 56 8.05 13.53 8.74
CA ALA A 56 6.60 13.36 8.75
C ALA A 56 5.84 14.68 8.97
N ILE A 57 6.14 15.38 10.06
CA ILE A 57 5.42 16.59 10.49
C ILE A 57 5.47 17.70 9.42
N PRO A 58 6.63 18.16 8.95
CA PRO A 58 6.68 19.21 7.92
C PRO A 58 6.02 18.76 6.62
N THR A 59 6.12 17.47 6.25
CA THR A 59 5.44 16.93 5.07
C THR A 59 3.92 17.02 5.21
N ILE A 60 3.37 16.58 6.35
CA ILE A 60 1.94 16.59 6.62
C ILE A 60 1.40 18.02 6.60
N LEU A 61 2.04 18.93 7.34
CA LEU A 61 1.63 20.34 7.41
C LEU A 61 1.68 21.01 6.04
N LEU A 62 2.73 20.78 5.26
CA LEU A 62 2.86 21.36 3.93
C LEU A 62 1.77 20.88 2.97
N TRP A 63 1.48 19.57 2.97
CA TRP A 63 0.43 19.03 2.10
C TRP A 63 -0.98 19.46 2.54
N ILE A 64 -1.23 19.61 3.86
CA ILE A 64 -2.46 20.22 4.38
C ILE A 64 -2.57 21.67 3.90
N ALA A 65 -1.50 22.46 3.96
CA ALA A 65 -1.48 23.83 3.44
C ALA A 65 -1.70 23.89 1.92
N LEU A 66 -1.21 22.89 1.17
CA LEU A 66 -1.50 22.69 -0.26
C LEU A 66 -2.94 22.19 -0.53
N GLY A 67 -3.70 21.93 0.53
CA GLY A 67 -5.13 21.67 0.54
C GLY A 67 -5.53 20.28 0.06
N ILE A 68 -4.81 19.24 0.49
CA ILE A 68 -5.28 17.84 0.41
C ILE A 68 -6.64 17.69 1.11
N ARG A 69 -7.48 16.78 0.65
CA ARG A 69 -8.86 16.64 1.13
C ARG A 69 -9.18 15.22 1.53
N LEU A 70 -10.06 15.08 2.52
CA LEU A 70 -10.68 13.80 2.81
C LEU A 70 -11.82 13.57 1.82
N HIS A 71 -11.70 12.49 1.05
CA HIS A 71 -12.71 12.09 0.08
C HIS A 71 -13.68 11.09 0.69
N ARG A 72 -14.95 11.11 0.24
CA ARG A 72 -16.04 10.26 0.77
C ARG A 72 -15.70 8.76 0.80
N GLY A 73 -14.92 8.27 -0.17
CA GLY A 73 -14.51 6.87 -0.22
C GLY A 73 -13.62 6.44 0.95
N ALA A 74 -12.92 7.36 1.61
CA ALA A 74 -12.05 7.10 2.76
C ALA A 74 -12.77 7.27 4.12
N VAL A 75 -14.02 7.73 4.15
CA VAL A 75 -14.77 7.95 5.40
C VAL A 75 -14.93 6.68 6.24
N PRO A 76 -15.23 5.49 5.67
CA PRO A 76 -15.33 4.27 6.48
C PRO A 76 -14.01 3.91 7.18
N LEU A 77 -12.86 4.10 6.51
CA LEU A 77 -11.54 3.94 7.12
C LEU A 77 -11.38 4.87 8.33
N VAL A 78 -11.65 6.16 8.15
CA VAL A 78 -11.51 7.16 9.22
C VAL A 78 -12.39 6.80 10.40
N PHE A 79 -13.65 6.43 10.16
CA PHE A 79 -14.57 6.03 11.22
C PHE A 79 -14.05 4.83 12.02
N LEU A 80 -13.59 3.76 11.35
CA LEU A 80 -13.08 2.57 12.02
C LEU A 80 -11.79 2.84 12.80
N LEU A 81 -10.88 3.66 12.26
CA LEU A 81 -9.66 4.05 12.96
C LEU A 81 -9.95 4.92 14.19
N LEU A 82 -10.90 5.85 14.09
CA LEU A 82 -11.30 6.69 15.23
C LEU A 82 -12.04 5.88 16.30
N ALA A 83 -12.88 4.92 15.92
CA ALA A 83 -13.53 4.01 16.86
C ALA A 83 -12.49 3.14 17.60
N TYR A 84 -11.52 2.58 16.86
CA TYR A 84 -10.41 1.82 17.43
C TYR A 84 -9.59 2.66 18.41
N LEU A 85 -9.21 3.88 17.99
CA LEU A 85 -8.41 4.79 18.81
C LEU A 85 -9.18 5.26 20.06
N ALA A 86 -10.45 5.62 19.91
CA ALA A 86 -11.28 6.06 21.04
C ALA A 86 -11.42 4.96 22.09
N ALA A 87 -11.64 3.71 21.68
CA ALA A 87 -11.73 2.58 22.58
C ALA A 87 -10.43 2.39 23.39
N ILE A 88 -9.27 2.50 22.73
CA ILE A 88 -7.96 2.41 23.39
C ILE A 88 -7.70 3.59 24.33
N ILE A 89 -8.08 4.82 23.96
CA ILE A 89 -7.94 5.99 24.83
C ILE A 89 -8.80 5.82 26.09
N VAL A 90 -10.02 5.30 25.97
CA VAL A 90 -10.87 4.98 27.12
C VAL A 90 -10.21 3.94 28.00
N ALA A 91 -9.68 2.87 27.42
CA ALA A 91 -8.97 1.82 28.15
C ALA A 91 -7.64 2.28 28.79
N LEU A 92 -7.05 3.38 28.31
CA LEU A 92 -5.87 4.01 28.90
C LEU A 92 -6.19 4.78 30.18
N MET A 93 -7.42 5.27 30.38
CA MET A 93 -7.77 6.19 31.47
C MET A 93 -7.31 5.73 32.87
N PRO A 94 -7.42 4.44 33.26
CA PRO A 94 -6.93 3.96 34.56
C PRO A 94 -5.41 3.93 34.69
N TYR A 95 -4.67 4.07 33.59
CA TYR A 95 -3.23 3.86 33.46
C TYR A 95 -2.50 5.12 32.95
N LEU A 96 -3.05 6.31 33.17
CA LEU A 96 -2.41 7.57 32.77
C LEU A 96 -1.10 7.85 33.52
N ASN A 97 -0.91 7.22 34.68
CA ASN A 97 0.34 7.26 35.45
C ASN A 97 1.41 6.27 34.93
N GLU A 98 1.09 5.42 33.93
CA GLU A 98 1.97 4.39 33.39
C GLU A 98 2.64 4.88 32.09
N PRO A 99 3.92 5.30 32.12
CA PRO A 99 4.54 6.01 30.99
C PRO A 99 4.60 5.18 29.71
N LEU A 100 4.79 3.86 29.83
CA LEU A 100 4.84 2.95 28.68
C LEU A 100 3.48 2.83 27.97
N SER A 101 2.38 2.75 28.71
CA SER A 101 1.02 2.66 28.16
C SER A 101 0.62 3.97 27.49
N VAL A 102 0.98 5.10 28.09
CA VAL A 102 0.77 6.44 27.50
C VAL A 102 1.57 6.57 26.20
N THR A 103 2.87 6.25 26.22
CA THR A 103 3.74 6.35 25.03
C THR A 103 3.26 5.43 23.90
N TRP A 104 2.86 4.20 24.24
CA TRP A 104 2.29 3.25 23.28
C TRP A 104 1.04 3.82 22.59
N THR A 105 0.16 4.47 23.36
CA THR A 105 -1.08 5.06 22.84
C THR A 105 -0.79 6.31 22.00
N VAL A 106 0.19 7.14 22.40
CA VAL A 106 0.63 8.30 21.59
C VAL A 106 1.19 7.84 20.24
N GLN A 107 1.97 6.76 20.21
CA GLN A 107 2.45 6.17 18.96
C GLN A 107 1.27 5.72 18.07
N LEU A 108 0.23 5.12 18.65
CA LEU A 108 -0.98 4.77 17.91
C LEU A 108 -1.71 5.99 17.34
N VAL A 109 -1.87 7.06 18.12
CA VAL A 109 -2.45 8.34 17.65
C VAL A 109 -1.70 8.85 16.42
N TYR A 110 -0.36 8.86 16.49
CA TYR A 110 0.49 9.25 15.37
C TYR A 110 0.29 8.37 14.13
N LEU A 111 0.18 7.06 14.29
CA LEU A 111 -0.06 6.11 13.19
C LEU A 111 -1.45 6.28 12.56
N VAL A 112 -2.49 6.54 13.36
CA VAL A 112 -3.83 6.87 12.86
C VAL A 112 -3.80 8.16 12.05
N ILE A 113 -3.17 9.23 12.56
CA ILE A 113 -3.03 10.50 11.84
C ILE A 113 -2.30 10.32 10.51
N THR A 114 -1.17 9.60 10.52
CA THR A 114 -0.40 9.35 9.28
C THR A 114 -1.18 8.50 8.28
N CYS A 115 -1.97 7.52 8.73
CA CYS A 115 -2.85 6.75 7.84
C CYS A 115 -3.90 7.63 7.14
N ILE A 116 -4.58 8.48 7.91
CA ILE A 116 -5.57 9.42 7.38
C ILE A 116 -4.89 10.38 6.40
N PHE A 117 -3.70 10.89 6.75
CA PHE A 117 -2.89 11.70 5.85
C PHE A 117 -2.59 10.99 4.53
N PHE A 118 -2.14 9.73 4.54
CA PHE A 118 -1.89 8.98 3.31
C PHE A 118 -3.17 8.74 2.50
N ALA A 119 -4.29 8.45 3.16
CA ALA A 119 -5.58 8.31 2.51
C ALA A 119 -6.02 9.61 1.79
N MET A 120 -5.78 10.76 2.40
CA MET A 120 -6.03 12.09 1.81
C MET A 120 -5.05 12.41 0.67
N LEU A 121 -3.75 12.21 0.91
CA LEU A 121 -2.69 12.53 -0.03
C LEU A 121 -2.83 11.73 -1.33
N TYR A 122 -3.06 10.41 -1.24
CA TYR A 122 -3.09 9.55 -2.41
C TYR A 122 -4.44 9.54 -3.14
N ALA A 123 -5.50 10.11 -2.57
CA ALA A 123 -6.81 10.18 -3.24
C ALA A 123 -6.86 11.24 -4.36
N ASP A 124 -5.92 12.19 -4.35
CA ASP A 124 -5.70 13.19 -5.39
C ASP A 124 -4.42 12.88 -6.15
N ASP A 125 -4.43 13.05 -7.49
CA ASP A 125 -3.29 12.69 -8.36
C ASP A 125 -2.74 11.27 -8.07
N THR A 126 -3.68 10.35 -7.87
CA THR A 126 -3.47 9.03 -7.25
C THR A 126 -2.35 8.24 -7.90
N THR A 127 -2.35 8.15 -9.23
CA THR A 127 -1.35 7.38 -9.97
C THR A 127 0.04 7.97 -9.77
N ALA A 128 0.22 9.29 -9.90
CA ALA A 128 1.54 9.90 -9.78
C ALA A 128 2.09 9.79 -8.34
N ARG A 129 1.25 10.09 -7.33
CA ARG A 129 1.71 10.10 -5.93
C ARG A 129 1.97 8.70 -5.38
N ILE A 130 1.12 7.72 -5.69
CA ILE A 130 1.38 6.32 -5.29
C ILE A 130 2.63 5.79 -6.02
N GLU A 131 2.84 6.16 -7.29
CA GLU A 131 4.04 5.76 -8.01
C GLU A 131 5.33 6.31 -7.38
N VAL A 132 5.33 7.57 -6.95
CA VAL A 132 6.44 8.15 -6.19
C VAL A 132 6.66 7.39 -4.88
N ALA A 133 5.59 7.09 -4.15
CA ALA A 133 5.67 6.37 -2.89
C ALA A 133 6.24 4.95 -3.09
N LEU A 134 5.75 4.19 -4.07
CA LEU A 134 6.25 2.84 -4.34
C LEU A 134 7.71 2.82 -4.78
N LYS A 135 8.14 3.81 -5.58
CA LYS A 135 9.56 3.95 -5.96
C LYS A 135 10.45 4.28 -4.77
N ALA A 136 10.05 5.25 -3.94
CA ALA A 136 10.78 5.61 -2.73
C ALA A 136 10.84 4.44 -1.73
N TYR A 137 9.73 3.74 -1.53
CA TYR A 137 9.65 2.57 -0.68
C TYR A 137 10.51 1.41 -1.21
N THR A 138 10.52 1.19 -2.53
CA THR A 138 11.37 0.16 -3.14
C THR A 138 12.85 0.50 -3.00
N ALA A 139 13.23 1.77 -3.19
CA ALA A 139 14.61 2.20 -2.94
C ALA A 139 15.02 1.99 -1.47
N SER A 140 14.11 2.29 -0.54
CA SER A 140 14.24 2.01 0.89
C SER A 140 14.46 0.51 1.17
N CYS A 141 13.66 -0.36 0.53
CA CYS A 141 13.81 -1.81 0.62
C CYS A 141 15.15 -2.30 0.10
N VAL A 142 15.60 -1.82 -1.07
CA VAL A 142 16.87 -2.21 -1.68
C VAL A 142 18.04 -1.81 -0.78
N LEU A 143 18.04 -0.57 -0.25
CA LEU A 143 19.05 -0.10 0.68
C LEU A 143 19.08 -0.98 1.95
N SER A 144 17.93 -1.17 2.59
CA SER A 144 17.85 -1.93 3.84
C SER A 144 18.23 -3.40 3.64
N ALA A 145 17.79 -4.01 2.53
CA ALA A 145 18.16 -5.38 2.19
C ALA A 145 19.66 -5.53 1.89
N ALA A 146 20.26 -4.58 1.17
CA ALA A 146 21.71 -4.58 0.93
C ALA A 146 22.49 -4.50 2.25
N LEU A 147 22.10 -3.59 3.16
CA LEU A 147 22.71 -3.48 4.49
C LEU A 147 22.51 -4.76 5.33
N GLY A 148 21.34 -5.38 5.26
CA GLY A 148 21.06 -6.64 5.94
C GLY A 148 21.90 -7.81 5.41
N VAL A 149 22.09 -7.90 4.08
CA VAL A 149 22.97 -8.90 3.45
C VAL A 149 24.43 -8.66 3.86
N VAL A 150 24.90 -7.42 3.82
CA VAL A 150 26.26 -7.04 4.25
C VAL A 150 26.50 -7.37 5.73
N GLY A 151 25.52 -7.07 6.59
CA GLY A 151 25.56 -7.40 8.01
C GLY A 151 25.60 -8.91 8.26
N TYR A 152 24.75 -9.67 7.57
CA TYR A 152 24.71 -11.13 7.70
C TYR A 152 25.99 -11.82 7.21
N LEU A 153 26.59 -11.31 6.13
CA LEU A 153 27.85 -11.83 5.58
C LEU A 153 29.10 -11.32 6.33
N GLN A 154 28.94 -10.49 7.35
CA GLN A 154 30.02 -9.99 8.19
C GLN A 154 31.13 -9.25 7.41
N LEU A 155 30.77 -8.52 6.34
CA LEU A 155 31.75 -8.02 5.37
C LEU A 155 32.52 -6.75 5.81
N LEU A 156 31.97 -5.96 6.74
CA LEU A 156 32.46 -4.60 7.04
C LEU A 156 32.81 -4.36 8.52
N GLY A 157 32.72 -5.36 9.39
CA GLY A 157 33.01 -5.21 10.83
C GLY A 157 32.07 -4.25 11.59
N ILE A 158 30.89 -3.92 11.02
CA ILE A 158 29.82 -3.09 11.62
C ILE A 158 28.53 -3.90 11.83
N GLU A 159 28.71 -5.17 12.17
CA GLU A 159 27.73 -6.24 12.05
C GLU A 159 26.50 -6.02 12.95
N ASP A 160 26.73 -5.64 14.20
CA ASP A 160 25.68 -5.45 15.23
C ASP A 160 24.61 -4.41 14.87
N LEU A 161 24.90 -3.55 13.87
CA LEU A 161 23.95 -2.56 13.37
C LEU A 161 22.90 -3.16 12.42
N PHE A 162 23.26 -4.19 11.65
CA PHE A 162 22.40 -4.75 10.58
C PHE A 162 22.14 -6.26 10.71
N TYR A 163 22.67 -6.86 11.77
CA TYR A 163 22.53 -8.26 12.14
C TYR A 163 22.09 -8.35 13.60
N ARG A 164 21.02 -9.10 13.86
CA ARG A 164 20.42 -9.27 15.19
C ARG A 164 19.98 -10.72 15.38
N TYR A 165 20.31 -11.31 16.52
CA TYR A 165 19.84 -12.66 16.91
C TYR A 165 20.13 -13.75 15.87
N GLY A 166 21.30 -13.72 15.21
CA GLY A 166 21.62 -14.72 14.18
C GLY A 166 21.04 -14.43 12.79
N ARG A 167 20.41 -13.27 12.59
CA ARG A 167 19.53 -13.00 11.44
C ARG A 167 19.82 -11.63 10.84
N ALA A 168 19.64 -11.49 9.53
CA ALA A 168 19.67 -10.18 8.91
C ALA A 168 18.51 -9.33 9.44
N SER A 169 18.82 -8.13 9.95
CA SER A 169 17.81 -7.16 10.40
C SER A 169 17.83 -5.88 9.56
N GLY A 170 18.86 -5.70 8.72
CA GLY A 170 19.02 -4.49 7.93
C GLY A 170 18.85 -3.27 8.83
N THR A 171 18.06 -2.30 8.39
CA THR A 171 17.91 -1.05 9.13
C THR A 171 16.89 -1.07 10.29
N PHE A 172 16.54 -2.25 10.79
CA PHE A 172 15.51 -2.47 11.81
C PHE A 172 16.08 -3.17 13.07
N GLN A 173 15.39 -2.98 14.19
CA GLN A 173 15.71 -3.65 15.46
C GLN A 173 15.23 -5.10 15.52
N ASP A 174 14.19 -5.46 14.75
CA ASP A 174 13.61 -6.80 14.70
C ASP A 174 13.67 -7.37 13.27
N PRO A 175 14.38 -8.50 13.05
CA PRO A 175 14.39 -9.21 11.78
C PRO A 175 13.02 -9.57 11.20
N ASN A 176 11.98 -9.75 12.02
CA ASN A 176 10.61 -10.01 11.54
C ASN A 176 10.01 -8.80 10.84
N VAL A 177 10.20 -7.61 11.43
CA VAL A 177 9.77 -6.33 10.84
C VAL A 177 10.52 -6.09 9.54
N PHE A 178 11.84 -6.30 9.55
CA PHE A 178 12.70 -6.18 8.36
C PHE A 178 12.23 -7.04 7.20
N GLY A 179 12.10 -8.36 7.41
CA GLY A 179 11.69 -9.27 6.34
C GLY A 179 10.30 -8.91 5.78
N SER A 180 9.36 -8.51 6.65
CA SER A 180 8.00 -8.18 6.23
C SER A 180 7.95 -6.85 5.48
N PHE A 181 8.71 -5.85 5.92
CA PHE A 181 8.85 -4.54 5.29
C PHE A 181 9.25 -4.65 3.80
N LEU A 182 10.18 -5.55 3.49
CA LEU A 182 10.72 -5.77 2.14
C LEU A 182 9.68 -6.27 1.11
N THR A 183 8.59 -6.89 1.57
CA THR A 183 7.60 -7.54 0.72
C THR A 183 6.96 -6.59 -0.30
N LEU A 184 6.57 -5.37 0.11
CA LEU A 184 5.94 -4.42 -0.81
C LEU A 184 6.89 -4.00 -1.95
N GLY A 185 8.18 -3.81 -1.64
CA GLY A 185 9.20 -3.52 -2.65
C GLY A 185 9.41 -4.68 -3.61
N ALA A 186 9.42 -5.92 -3.11
CA ALA A 186 9.48 -7.12 -3.93
C ALA A 186 8.28 -7.20 -4.90
N LEU A 187 7.06 -6.97 -4.41
CA LEU A 187 5.85 -6.98 -5.24
C LEU A 187 5.88 -5.90 -6.32
N TYR A 188 6.33 -4.68 -6.01
CA TYR A 188 6.44 -3.61 -6.99
C TYR A 188 7.40 -3.97 -8.13
N LEU A 189 8.57 -4.51 -7.81
CA LEU A 189 9.56 -4.97 -8.78
C LEU A 189 9.04 -6.14 -9.63
N MET A 190 8.46 -7.16 -8.97
CA MET A 190 7.88 -8.32 -9.65
C MET A 190 6.73 -7.93 -10.58
N HIS A 191 5.81 -7.06 -10.12
CA HIS A 191 4.69 -6.58 -10.93
C HIS A 191 5.17 -5.91 -12.22
N GLY A 192 6.16 -5.02 -12.12
CA GLY A 192 6.74 -4.33 -13.27
C GLY A 192 7.44 -5.26 -14.26
N LEU A 193 8.18 -6.28 -13.76
CA LEU A 193 8.85 -7.30 -14.58
C LEU A 193 7.85 -8.23 -15.29
N LEU A 194 6.82 -8.68 -14.59
CA LEU A 194 5.78 -9.57 -15.12
C LEU A 194 4.89 -8.85 -16.13
N SER A 195 4.49 -7.61 -15.83
CA SER A 195 3.65 -6.78 -16.69
C SER A 195 4.40 -6.20 -17.89
N GLY A 196 5.74 -6.21 -17.86
CA GLY A 196 6.58 -5.63 -18.91
C GLY A 196 6.53 -4.11 -18.96
N THR A 197 6.23 -3.47 -17.83
CA THR A 197 6.09 -2.00 -17.71
C THR A 197 7.35 -1.33 -17.16
N THR A 198 8.30 -2.11 -16.63
CA THR A 198 9.57 -1.54 -16.15
C THR A 198 10.42 -1.01 -17.31
N ARG A 199 11.00 0.18 -17.11
CA ARG A 199 11.94 0.81 -18.05
C ARG A 199 13.33 0.17 -17.99
N TRP A 200 13.72 -0.37 -16.83
CA TRP A 200 15.06 -0.87 -16.56
C TRP A 200 14.99 -2.31 -16.00
N PRO A 201 14.65 -3.32 -16.83
CA PRO A 201 14.37 -4.67 -16.35
C PRO A 201 15.57 -5.34 -15.66
N SER A 202 16.80 -5.10 -16.12
CA SER A 202 18.01 -5.64 -15.49
C SER A 202 18.22 -5.07 -14.08
N LEU A 203 18.09 -3.76 -13.91
CA LEU A 203 18.17 -3.12 -12.60
C LEU A 203 17.03 -3.60 -11.69
N SER A 204 15.80 -3.70 -12.20
CA SER A 204 14.67 -4.24 -11.43
C SER A 204 14.92 -5.68 -10.96
N LEU A 205 15.51 -6.52 -11.81
CA LEU A 205 15.86 -7.89 -11.45
C LEU A 205 16.98 -7.93 -10.40
N ALA A 206 18.04 -7.14 -10.56
CA ALA A 206 19.13 -7.05 -9.59
C ALA A 206 18.62 -6.57 -8.21
N SER A 207 17.80 -5.51 -8.20
CA SER A 207 17.13 -5.03 -6.98
C SER A 207 16.24 -6.11 -6.36
N LEU A 208 15.51 -6.87 -7.17
CA LEU A 208 14.64 -7.94 -6.67
C LEU A 208 15.46 -9.06 -6.02
N ILE A 209 16.58 -9.45 -6.60
CA ILE A 209 17.48 -10.47 -6.04
C ILE A 209 17.97 -10.03 -4.65
N VAL A 210 18.43 -8.78 -4.50
CA VAL A 210 18.88 -8.24 -3.21
C VAL A 210 17.75 -8.24 -2.18
N VAL A 211 16.56 -7.78 -2.57
CA VAL A 211 15.39 -7.75 -1.69
C VAL A 211 14.97 -9.16 -1.27
N MET A 212 14.91 -10.12 -2.20
CA MET A 212 14.56 -11.51 -1.90
C MET A 212 15.60 -12.19 -1.01
N ALA A 213 16.89 -11.88 -1.19
CA ALA A 213 17.96 -12.33 -0.29
C ALA A 213 17.76 -11.77 1.12
N GLY A 214 17.43 -10.49 1.26
CA GLY A 214 17.10 -9.88 2.56
C GLY A 214 15.89 -10.55 3.24
N ILE A 215 14.81 -10.80 2.49
CA ILE A 215 13.64 -11.54 2.99
C ILE A 215 14.05 -12.93 3.49
N PHE A 216 14.85 -13.66 2.70
CA PHE A 216 15.32 -14.99 3.07
C PHE A 216 16.19 -14.94 4.35
N LEU A 217 17.26 -14.16 4.34
CA LEU A 217 18.22 -14.04 5.46
C LEU A 217 17.63 -13.40 6.71
N SER A 218 16.42 -12.82 6.63
CA SER A 218 15.68 -12.41 7.81
C SER A 218 15.26 -13.60 8.67
N PHE A 219 15.23 -14.85 8.17
CA PHE A 219 14.74 -16.05 8.86
C PHE A 219 13.42 -15.85 9.64
N SER A 220 12.51 -15.06 9.04
CA SER A 220 11.18 -14.84 9.59
C SER A 220 10.17 -15.70 8.85
N ARG A 221 9.63 -16.72 9.53
CA ARG A 221 8.54 -17.57 9.03
C ARG A 221 7.38 -16.74 8.47
N GLY A 222 6.99 -15.71 9.22
CA GLY A 222 5.93 -14.79 8.84
C GLY A 222 6.27 -14.06 7.54
N SER A 223 7.48 -13.55 7.38
CA SER A 223 7.92 -12.86 6.16
C SER A 223 7.99 -13.80 4.96
N TRP A 224 8.50 -15.03 5.12
CA TRP A 224 8.59 -16.02 4.05
C TRP A 224 7.21 -16.44 3.55
N GLY A 225 6.39 -17.00 4.46
CA GLY A 225 5.03 -17.46 4.12
C GLY A 225 4.16 -16.30 3.64
N GLY A 226 4.28 -15.15 4.31
CA GLY A 226 3.59 -13.94 3.93
C GLY A 226 3.93 -13.44 2.53
N THR A 227 5.22 -13.39 2.17
CA THR A 227 5.67 -13.01 0.83
C THR A 227 5.12 -13.97 -0.23
N VAL A 228 5.16 -15.28 0.03
CA VAL A 228 4.60 -16.29 -0.88
C VAL A 228 3.11 -16.06 -1.12
N VAL A 229 2.32 -15.82 -0.06
CA VAL A 229 0.89 -15.51 -0.19
C VAL A 229 0.68 -14.22 -0.98
N ALA A 230 1.43 -13.15 -0.67
CA ALA A 230 1.31 -11.86 -1.34
C ALA A 230 1.64 -11.96 -2.84
N VAL A 231 2.71 -12.69 -3.19
CA VAL A 231 3.09 -12.97 -4.59
C VAL A 231 2.02 -13.79 -5.29
N ALA A 232 1.50 -14.85 -4.65
CA ALA A 232 0.45 -15.70 -5.23
C ALA A 232 -0.83 -14.90 -5.53
N VAL A 233 -1.27 -14.05 -4.60
CA VAL A 233 -2.45 -13.19 -4.78
C VAL A 233 -2.21 -12.17 -5.90
N MET A 234 -1.05 -11.51 -5.95
CA MET A 234 -0.69 -10.58 -7.03
C MET A 234 -0.67 -11.28 -8.40
N VAL A 235 0.01 -12.42 -8.51
CA VAL A 235 0.13 -13.20 -9.76
C VAL A 235 -1.24 -13.70 -10.22
N GLY A 236 -2.06 -14.22 -9.29
CA GLY A 236 -3.43 -14.64 -9.57
C GLY A 236 -4.30 -13.48 -10.05
N ALA A 237 -4.19 -12.31 -9.42
CA ALA A 237 -4.90 -11.10 -9.83
C ALA A 237 -4.44 -10.61 -11.21
N LEU A 238 -3.14 -10.63 -11.51
CA LEU A 238 -2.59 -10.29 -12.83
C LEU A 238 -3.08 -11.24 -13.93
N TYR A 239 -3.02 -12.55 -13.66
CA TYR A 239 -3.42 -13.59 -14.61
C TYR A 239 -4.91 -13.50 -14.96
N THR A 240 -5.77 -13.38 -13.95
CA THR A 240 -7.23 -13.28 -14.11
C THR A 240 -7.65 -11.96 -14.76
N ALA A 241 -7.00 -10.85 -14.41
CA ALA A 241 -7.29 -9.52 -14.96
C ALA A 241 -6.82 -9.35 -16.42
N SER A 242 -5.82 -10.11 -16.86
CA SER A 242 -5.29 -10.04 -18.22
C SER A 242 -6.17 -10.80 -19.21
N ARG A 243 -6.58 -10.13 -20.30
CA ARG A 243 -7.25 -10.77 -21.46
C ARG A 243 -6.25 -11.18 -22.56
N SER A 244 -4.98 -10.82 -22.42
CA SER A 244 -3.94 -11.05 -23.42
C SER A 244 -3.29 -12.43 -23.21
N ARG A 245 -3.45 -13.34 -24.18
CA ARG A 245 -2.80 -14.66 -24.17
C ARG A 245 -1.27 -14.56 -24.05
N PRO A 246 -0.56 -13.68 -24.79
CA PRO A 246 0.88 -13.49 -24.63
C PRO A 246 1.29 -13.07 -23.22
N LEU A 247 0.53 -12.17 -22.58
CA LEU A 247 0.83 -11.71 -21.22
C LEU A 247 0.60 -12.83 -20.20
N ARG A 248 -0.48 -13.61 -20.33
CA ARG A 248 -0.71 -14.79 -19.47
C ARG A 248 0.42 -15.81 -19.61
N ARG A 249 0.85 -16.11 -20.84
CA ARG A 249 1.99 -17.01 -21.09
C ARG A 249 3.26 -16.47 -20.43
N ARG A 250 3.55 -15.17 -20.58
CA ARG A 250 4.70 -14.52 -19.93
C ARG A 250 4.66 -14.67 -18.41
N ILE A 251 3.51 -14.41 -17.78
CA ILE A 251 3.34 -14.56 -16.33
C ILE A 251 3.65 -15.99 -15.90
N VAL A 252 3.09 -16.99 -16.59
CA VAL A 252 3.32 -18.41 -16.28
C VAL A 252 4.79 -18.78 -16.48
N THR A 253 5.38 -18.45 -17.63
CA THR A 253 6.78 -18.79 -17.93
C THR A 253 7.75 -18.15 -16.95
N ILE A 254 7.65 -16.83 -16.71
CA ILE A 254 8.53 -16.14 -15.76
C ILE A 254 8.30 -16.68 -14.34
N GLY A 255 7.04 -16.95 -13.95
CA GLY A 255 6.72 -17.52 -12.65
C GLY A 255 7.36 -18.90 -12.42
N LEU A 256 7.26 -19.80 -13.40
CA LEU A 256 7.88 -21.13 -13.33
C LEU A 256 9.41 -21.06 -13.29
N VAL A 257 10.01 -20.19 -14.12
CA VAL A 257 11.48 -19.98 -14.10
C VAL A 257 11.93 -19.42 -12.75
N ALA A 258 11.22 -18.43 -12.21
CA ALA A 258 11.54 -17.85 -10.91
C ALA A 258 11.39 -18.88 -9.77
N ALA A 259 10.35 -19.73 -9.81
CA ALA A 259 10.17 -20.81 -8.84
C ALA A 259 11.31 -21.84 -8.92
N GLY A 260 11.70 -22.25 -10.13
CA GLY A 260 12.82 -23.18 -10.34
C GLY A 260 14.15 -22.61 -9.87
N LEU A 261 14.49 -21.36 -10.24
CA LEU A 261 15.69 -20.68 -9.78
C LEU A 261 15.67 -20.47 -8.26
N GLY A 262 14.51 -20.15 -7.68
CA GLY A 262 14.34 -20.04 -6.24
C GLY A 262 14.61 -21.36 -5.50
N ALA A 263 14.13 -22.49 -6.04
CA ALA A 263 14.41 -23.81 -5.47
C ALA A 263 15.90 -24.17 -5.54
N VAL A 264 16.57 -23.88 -6.65
CA VAL A 264 18.02 -24.08 -6.79
C VAL A 264 18.80 -23.19 -5.81
N ALA A 265 18.43 -21.92 -5.70
CA ALA A 265 19.06 -20.99 -4.75
C ALA A 265 18.86 -21.44 -3.30
N LEU A 266 17.65 -21.90 -2.94
CA LEU A 266 17.36 -22.46 -1.63
C LEU A 266 18.22 -23.69 -1.34
N ALA A 267 18.33 -24.63 -2.29
CA ALA A 267 19.17 -25.81 -2.14
C ALA A 267 20.66 -25.44 -1.93
N GLY A 268 21.18 -24.47 -2.69
CA GLY A 268 22.54 -23.97 -2.51
C GLY A 268 22.77 -23.21 -1.20
N LEU A 269 21.76 -22.52 -0.68
CA LEU A 269 21.84 -21.88 0.64
C LEU A 269 21.81 -22.92 1.78
N LEU A 270 20.96 -23.93 1.66
CA LEU A 270 20.86 -25.02 2.63
C LEU A 270 22.05 -26.00 2.57
N SER A 271 22.93 -25.91 1.56
CA SER A 271 24.19 -26.65 1.60
C SER A 271 25.24 -26.03 2.53
N ILE A 272 24.99 -24.82 3.05
CA ILE A 272 25.83 -24.16 4.05
C ILE A 272 25.31 -24.55 5.44
N SER A 273 26.14 -25.23 6.24
CA SER A 273 25.70 -25.83 7.51
C SER A 273 25.07 -24.83 8.49
N SER A 274 25.67 -23.64 8.66
CA SER A 274 25.14 -22.61 9.56
C SER A 274 23.79 -22.03 9.11
N VAL A 275 23.60 -21.89 7.79
CA VAL A 275 22.33 -21.46 7.20
C VAL A 275 21.28 -22.55 7.39
N ALA A 276 21.64 -23.81 7.17
CA ALA A 276 20.74 -24.95 7.33
C ALA A 276 20.27 -25.14 8.78
N GLU A 277 21.17 -25.03 9.75
CA GLU A 277 20.85 -25.12 11.19
C GLU A 277 19.89 -24.00 11.62
N THR A 278 20.19 -22.76 11.21
CA THR A 278 19.31 -21.62 11.47
C THR A 278 17.95 -21.81 10.79
N PHE A 279 17.94 -22.29 9.54
CA PHE A 279 16.71 -22.60 8.82
C PHE A 279 15.88 -23.66 9.56
N GLN A 280 16.47 -24.77 9.99
CA GLN A 280 15.77 -25.84 10.69
C GLN A 280 15.15 -25.36 12.01
N THR A 281 15.92 -24.62 12.80
CA THR A 281 15.45 -24.03 14.07
C THR A 281 14.28 -23.08 13.85
N ARG A 282 14.37 -22.26 12.80
CA ARG A 282 13.35 -21.25 12.50
C ARG A 282 12.19 -21.78 11.68
N ALA A 283 12.32 -22.92 11.01
CA ALA A 283 11.25 -23.58 10.25
C ALA A 283 10.35 -24.46 11.14
N ALA A 284 10.78 -24.76 12.37
CA ALA A 284 9.96 -25.46 13.36
C ALA A 284 8.58 -24.78 13.52
N VAL A 285 7.54 -25.58 13.77
CA VAL A 285 6.14 -25.09 13.88
C VAL A 285 5.98 -24.19 15.10
N THR A 286 6.58 -24.59 16.21
CA THR A 286 6.58 -23.91 17.51
C THR A 286 8.00 -23.55 17.92
N GLN A 287 8.13 -22.69 18.91
CA GLN A 287 9.38 -22.37 19.59
C GLN A 287 9.16 -22.60 21.09
N ASP A 288 10.21 -22.70 21.89
CA ASP A 288 10.08 -23.04 23.32
C ASP A 288 9.17 -22.07 24.09
N TYR A 289 9.17 -20.78 23.73
CA TYR A 289 8.30 -19.76 24.33
C TYR A 289 6.84 -19.83 23.85
N ASP A 290 6.55 -20.61 22.82
CA ASP A 290 5.19 -20.81 22.28
C ASP A 290 4.42 -21.91 23.04
N GLU A 291 5.15 -22.85 23.66
CA GLU A 291 4.61 -24.09 24.21
C GLU A 291 4.32 -24.04 25.71
N GLY A 292 3.52 -25.00 26.18
CA GLY A 292 3.13 -25.12 27.59
C GLY A 292 1.94 -24.24 27.98
N GLU A 293 1.41 -24.49 29.18
CA GLU A 293 0.22 -23.80 29.71
C GLU A 293 0.45 -22.29 29.91
N THR A 294 1.68 -21.90 30.25
CA THR A 294 2.11 -20.50 30.43
C THR A 294 2.91 -19.96 29.25
N GLY A 295 3.08 -20.74 28.17
CA GLY A 295 3.66 -20.25 26.92
C GLY A 295 2.69 -19.35 26.16
N ARG A 296 3.13 -18.80 25.02
CA ARG A 296 2.32 -17.87 24.22
C ARG A 296 0.93 -18.42 23.93
N PHE A 297 0.80 -19.64 23.40
CA PHE A 297 -0.51 -20.18 23.01
C PHE A 297 -1.38 -20.52 24.22
N GLY A 298 -0.79 -21.01 25.32
CA GLY A 298 -1.51 -21.21 26.58
C GLY A 298 -2.06 -19.91 27.16
N ASN A 299 -1.24 -18.85 27.17
CA ASN A 299 -1.65 -17.52 27.61
C ASN A 299 -2.74 -16.92 26.72
N GLN A 300 -2.68 -17.11 25.39
CA GLN A 300 -3.75 -16.70 24.48
C GLN A 300 -5.08 -17.36 24.86
N ILE A 301 -5.09 -18.68 25.10
CA ILE A 301 -6.31 -19.41 25.49
C ILE A 301 -6.86 -18.93 26.84
N ARG A 302 -6.00 -18.82 27.84
CA ARG A 302 -6.40 -18.32 29.17
C ARG A 302 -6.92 -16.89 29.12
N GLY A 303 -6.23 -16.03 28.37
CA GLY A 303 -6.60 -14.63 28.23
C GLY A 303 -7.92 -14.43 27.49
N MET A 304 -8.31 -15.32 26.56
CA MET A 304 -9.62 -15.22 25.90
C MET A 304 -10.79 -15.23 26.89
N GLY A 305 -10.72 -16.07 27.94
CA GLY A 305 -11.74 -16.09 28.99
C GLY A 305 -11.83 -14.76 29.73
N MET A 306 -10.67 -14.19 30.11
CA MET A 306 -10.61 -12.89 30.79
C MET A 306 -11.12 -11.74 29.90
N LEU A 307 -10.82 -11.77 28.61
CA LEU A 307 -11.27 -10.73 27.66
C LEU A 307 -12.79 -10.70 27.47
N LEU A 308 -13.50 -11.80 27.74
CA LEU A 308 -14.96 -11.82 27.76
C LEU A 308 -15.54 -11.12 28.99
N GLU A 309 -14.77 -10.96 30.06
CA GLU A 309 -15.21 -10.27 31.27
C GLU A 309 -14.80 -8.78 31.26
N GLU A 310 -13.95 -8.38 30.32
CA GLU A 310 -13.37 -7.04 30.19
C GLU A 310 -13.89 -6.28 28.94
N PRO A 311 -15.12 -5.73 28.95
CA PRO A 311 -15.69 -5.07 27.79
C PRO A 311 -14.93 -3.81 27.36
N LEU A 312 -14.25 -3.14 28.31
CA LEU A 312 -13.36 -2.00 28.06
C LEU A 312 -11.89 -2.42 27.84
N GLY A 313 -11.60 -3.71 27.94
CA GLY A 313 -10.26 -4.28 27.81
C GLY A 313 -9.43 -4.16 29.08
N MET A 314 -8.33 -4.92 29.11
CA MET A 314 -7.35 -4.88 30.20
C MET A 314 -6.61 -3.55 30.25
N GLY A 315 -6.52 -2.84 29.13
CA GLY A 315 -5.79 -1.59 28.97
C GLY A 315 -4.47 -1.76 28.19
N PRO A 316 -3.92 -0.66 27.62
CA PRO A 316 -2.75 -0.74 26.76
C PRO A 316 -1.54 -1.34 27.48
N LEU A 317 -0.92 -2.36 26.88
CA LEU A 317 0.23 -3.08 27.41
C LEU A 317 0.00 -3.77 28.77
N ARG A 318 -1.26 -4.01 29.17
CA ARG A 318 -1.55 -4.69 30.44
C ARG A 318 -1.47 -6.22 30.33
N TRP A 319 -1.71 -6.78 29.14
CA TRP A 319 -1.56 -8.21 28.87
C TRP A 319 -0.19 -8.75 29.32
N ARG A 320 0.90 -8.09 28.92
CA ARG A 320 2.27 -8.49 29.30
C ARG A 320 2.53 -8.45 30.81
N GLN A 321 1.77 -7.69 31.59
CA GLN A 321 1.92 -7.67 33.05
C GLN A 321 1.25 -8.87 33.71
N ILE A 322 0.18 -9.40 33.08
CA ILE A 322 -0.54 -10.58 33.54
C ILE A 322 0.21 -11.85 33.14
N PHE A 323 0.73 -11.89 31.90
CA PHE A 323 1.26 -13.12 31.29
C PHE A 323 2.78 -13.14 31.07
N ASN A 324 3.50 -12.07 31.43
CA ASN A 324 4.95 -11.89 31.20
C ASN A 324 5.41 -12.04 29.73
N LEU A 325 4.45 -12.06 28.79
CA LEU A 325 4.64 -12.19 27.35
C LEU A 325 3.61 -11.32 26.65
N GLU A 326 3.92 -10.87 25.44
CA GLU A 326 2.92 -10.22 24.58
C GLU A 326 1.99 -11.25 23.94
N PRO A 327 0.77 -10.83 23.52
CA PRO A 327 -0.13 -11.73 22.81
C PRO A 327 0.50 -12.28 21.54
N HIS A 328 1.35 -11.49 20.85
CA HIS A 328 1.88 -11.81 19.52
C HIS A 328 0.76 -12.24 18.57
N ASN A 329 -0.31 -11.44 18.59
CA ASN A 329 -1.51 -11.59 17.80
C ASN A 329 -2.29 -10.29 17.95
N SER A 330 -2.27 -9.44 16.93
CA SER A 330 -2.92 -8.12 17.00
C SER A 330 -4.44 -8.19 17.12
N TYR A 331 -5.08 -9.31 16.78
CA TYR A 331 -6.52 -9.46 16.99
C TYR A 331 -6.79 -9.59 18.50
N ILE A 332 -6.11 -10.51 19.18
CA ILE A 332 -6.19 -10.64 20.65
C ILE A 332 -5.68 -9.36 21.31
N GLY A 333 -4.58 -8.80 20.83
CA GLY A 333 -4.01 -7.53 21.29
C GLY A 333 -4.99 -6.37 21.20
N SER A 334 -5.81 -6.31 20.14
CA SER A 334 -6.86 -5.28 20.01
C SER A 334 -7.92 -5.40 21.10
N PHE A 335 -8.40 -6.61 21.40
CA PHE A 335 -9.33 -6.84 22.52
C PHE A 335 -8.68 -6.56 23.88
N ALA A 336 -7.42 -6.95 24.07
CA ALA A 336 -6.71 -6.73 25.32
C ALA A 336 -6.46 -5.24 25.60
N ASN A 337 -5.99 -4.49 24.59
CA ASN A 337 -5.57 -3.11 24.78
C ASN A 337 -6.73 -2.11 24.81
N GLY A 338 -7.88 -2.42 24.18
CA GLY A 338 -8.99 -1.47 24.05
C GLY A 338 -10.40 -2.08 24.12
N GLY A 339 -10.51 -3.33 24.58
CA GLY A 339 -11.78 -3.99 24.82
C GLY A 339 -12.53 -4.44 23.57
N TRP A 340 -13.81 -4.74 23.76
CA TRP A 340 -14.65 -5.29 22.70
C TRP A 340 -14.79 -4.35 21.52
N LEU A 341 -14.90 -3.04 21.78
CA LEU A 341 -15.01 -2.04 20.71
C LEU A 341 -13.73 -1.98 19.88
N ALA A 342 -12.55 -1.99 20.50
CA ALA A 342 -11.28 -2.01 19.76
C ALA A 342 -11.12 -3.30 18.95
N GLY A 343 -11.35 -4.46 19.56
CA GLY A 343 -11.28 -5.75 18.86
C GLY A 343 -12.25 -5.83 17.67
N ALA A 344 -13.51 -5.44 17.87
CA ALA A 344 -14.51 -5.40 16.80
C ALA A 344 -14.15 -4.38 15.69
N ALA A 345 -13.67 -3.20 16.06
CA ALA A 345 -13.25 -2.17 15.10
C ALA A 345 -12.04 -2.64 14.27
N PHE A 346 -11.07 -3.33 14.88
CA PHE A 346 -9.92 -3.89 14.16
C PHE A 346 -10.34 -5.00 13.18
N ILE A 347 -11.20 -5.93 13.62
CA ILE A 347 -11.75 -6.97 12.72
C ILE A 347 -12.53 -6.34 11.56
N ALA A 348 -13.40 -5.36 11.85
CA ALA A 348 -14.16 -4.65 10.83
C ALA A 348 -13.25 -3.90 9.85
N LEU A 349 -12.15 -3.30 10.35
CA LEU A 349 -11.14 -2.65 9.52
C LEU A 349 -10.46 -3.63 8.57
N VAL A 350 -10.05 -4.80 9.06
CA VAL A 350 -9.45 -5.87 8.24
C VAL A 350 -10.45 -6.34 7.18
N VAL A 351 -11.67 -6.71 7.57
CA VAL A 351 -12.70 -7.23 6.66
C VAL A 351 -13.08 -6.20 5.60
N ALA A 352 -13.36 -4.96 6.00
CA ALA A 352 -13.70 -3.88 5.07
C ALA A 352 -12.57 -3.59 4.09
N THR A 353 -11.32 -3.54 4.57
CA THR A 353 -10.15 -3.31 3.73
C THR A 353 -9.90 -4.48 2.78
N CYS A 354 -10.09 -5.72 3.22
CA CYS A 354 -10.04 -6.90 2.37
C CYS A 354 -11.08 -6.85 1.25
N PHE A 355 -12.33 -6.54 1.58
CA PHE A 355 -13.39 -6.37 0.59
C PHE A 355 -13.04 -5.28 -0.44
N VAL A 356 -12.56 -4.12 0.02
CA VAL A 356 -12.12 -3.01 -0.84
C VAL A 356 -10.96 -3.44 -1.73
N GLY A 357 -9.94 -4.08 -1.18
CA GLY A 357 -8.74 -4.52 -1.88
C GLY A 357 -9.02 -5.54 -2.99
N PHE A 358 -9.76 -6.61 -2.68
CA PHE A 358 -10.16 -7.60 -3.69
C PHE A 358 -11.00 -6.97 -4.80
N ARG A 359 -11.93 -6.07 -4.45
CA ARG A 359 -12.74 -5.35 -5.43
C ARG A 359 -11.90 -4.44 -6.33
N LEU A 360 -10.91 -3.74 -5.78
CA LEU A 360 -9.99 -2.89 -6.55
C LEU A 360 -9.15 -3.70 -7.55
N MET A 361 -8.71 -4.90 -7.17
CA MET A 361 -7.97 -5.79 -8.07
C MET A 361 -8.86 -6.42 -9.15
N ALA A 362 -10.11 -6.74 -8.81
CA ALA A 362 -11.02 -7.41 -9.73
C ALA A 362 -11.68 -6.46 -10.74
N ARG A 363 -12.04 -5.24 -10.33
CA ARG A 363 -12.77 -4.29 -11.20
C ARG A 363 -11.83 -3.49 -12.10
N PRO A 364 -12.12 -3.40 -13.42
CA PRO A 364 -11.34 -2.53 -14.31
C PRO A 364 -11.39 -1.08 -13.85
N SER A 365 -10.21 -0.50 -13.62
CA SER A 365 -10.02 0.93 -13.36
C SER A 365 -8.56 1.31 -13.64
N PRO A 366 -8.24 2.61 -13.79
CA PRO A 366 -6.85 3.08 -13.92
C PRO A 366 -5.97 2.71 -12.71
N TYR A 367 -6.58 2.43 -11.56
CA TYR A 367 -5.92 2.21 -10.27
C TYR A 367 -5.66 0.73 -9.97
N ARG A 368 -6.14 -0.18 -10.83
CA ARG A 368 -6.07 -1.63 -10.63
C ARG A 368 -4.62 -2.13 -10.52
N ALA A 369 -3.70 -1.59 -11.30
CA ALA A 369 -2.29 -2.00 -11.26
C ALA A 369 -1.65 -1.71 -9.90
N HIS A 370 -1.85 -0.51 -9.35
CA HIS A 370 -1.38 -0.16 -8.01
C HIS A 370 -2.06 -1.01 -6.93
N ALA A 371 -3.36 -1.30 -7.06
CA ALA A 371 -4.07 -2.17 -6.12
C ALA A 371 -3.51 -3.61 -6.11
N GLN A 372 -3.12 -4.14 -7.28
CA GLN A 372 -2.49 -5.46 -7.41
C GLN A 372 -1.10 -5.55 -6.76
N ILE A 373 -0.52 -4.43 -6.33
CA ILE A 373 0.77 -4.37 -5.63
C ILE A 373 0.53 -4.14 -4.14
N VAL A 374 -0.19 -3.06 -3.81
CA VAL A 374 -0.36 -2.59 -2.42
C VAL A 374 -1.24 -3.54 -1.61
N PHE A 375 -2.36 -4.00 -2.16
CA PHE A 375 -3.30 -4.80 -1.39
C PHE A 375 -2.76 -6.20 -1.04
N PRO A 376 -2.11 -6.95 -1.95
CA PRO A 376 -1.52 -8.23 -1.56
C PRO A 376 -0.45 -8.10 -0.47
N ALA A 377 0.34 -7.02 -0.49
CA ALA A 377 1.25 -6.71 0.61
C ALA A 377 0.49 -6.42 1.92
N LEU A 378 -0.56 -5.60 1.90
CA LEU A 378 -1.35 -5.32 3.11
C LEU A 378 -2.06 -6.56 3.66
N LEU A 379 -2.62 -7.39 2.78
CA LEU A 379 -3.27 -8.65 3.13
C LEU A 379 -2.31 -9.58 3.87
N MET A 380 -1.04 -9.62 3.46
CA MET A 380 -0.01 -10.35 4.19
C MET A 380 0.08 -9.89 5.65
N PHE A 381 0.10 -8.59 5.92
CA PHE A 381 0.18 -8.09 7.31
C PHE A 381 -1.07 -8.43 8.12
N PHE A 382 -2.26 -8.46 7.51
CA PHE A 382 -3.46 -8.95 8.20
C PHE A 382 -3.40 -10.44 8.55
N LEU A 383 -2.72 -11.25 7.73
CA LEU A 383 -2.49 -12.66 8.05
C LEU A 383 -1.40 -12.82 9.12
N GLN A 384 -0.32 -12.04 9.02
CA GLN A 384 0.74 -12.01 10.02
C GLN A 384 0.25 -11.50 11.38
N ALA A 385 -0.74 -10.61 11.41
CA ALA A 385 -1.38 -10.14 12.63
C ALA A 385 -1.97 -11.27 13.49
N MET A 386 -2.14 -12.49 12.96
CA MET A 386 -2.52 -13.67 13.73
C MET A 386 -1.36 -14.28 14.56
N GLN A 387 -0.11 -13.92 14.25
CA GLN A 387 1.11 -14.54 14.77
C GLN A 387 2.11 -13.53 15.36
N ILE A 388 1.97 -12.24 15.05
CA ILE A 388 2.82 -11.15 15.53
C ILE A 388 2.00 -9.86 15.69
N ASP A 389 2.57 -8.92 16.45
CA ASP A 389 1.95 -7.61 16.71
C ASP A 389 2.37 -6.60 15.61
N VAL A 390 1.42 -6.19 14.76
CA VAL A 390 1.64 -5.27 13.63
C VAL A 390 1.13 -3.85 13.89
N GLU A 391 0.49 -3.59 15.04
CA GLU A 391 -0.26 -2.36 15.35
C GLU A 391 0.61 -1.10 15.34
N LYS A 392 1.94 -1.26 15.41
CA LYS A 392 2.91 -0.16 15.46
C LYS A 392 3.76 -0.01 14.20
N TRP A 393 3.44 -0.76 13.14
CA TRP A 393 4.25 -0.77 11.93
C TRP A 393 3.80 0.32 10.96
N ARG A 394 4.60 1.40 10.85
CA ARG A 394 4.33 2.58 10.00
C ARG A 394 3.89 2.23 8.57
N HIS A 395 4.54 1.23 7.96
CA HIS A 395 4.26 0.82 6.59
C HIS A 395 2.87 0.17 6.45
N VAL A 396 2.34 -0.49 7.49
CA VAL A 396 0.97 -1.04 7.48
C VAL A 396 -0.06 0.08 7.35
N TYR A 397 0.08 1.15 8.15
CA TYR A 397 -0.81 2.33 8.09
C TYR A 397 -0.67 3.09 6.77
N MET A 398 0.54 3.15 6.21
CA MET A 398 0.75 3.70 4.87
C MET A 398 -0.01 2.90 3.80
N MET A 399 0.13 1.58 3.77
CA MET A 399 -0.57 0.71 2.81
C MET A 399 -2.09 0.75 3.00
N LEU A 400 -2.56 0.79 4.25
CA LEU A 400 -3.97 0.98 4.57
C LEU A 400 -4.50 2.29 3.97
N GLY A 401 -3.78 3.39 4.15
CA GLY A 401 -4.12 4.68 3.53
C GLY A 401 -4.11 4.62 2.00
N MET A 402 -3.14 3.94 1.38
CA MET A 402 -3.08 3.74 -0.07
C MET A 402 -4.29 2.96 -0.60
N VAL A 403 -4.70 1.85 0.04
CA VAL A 403 -5.86 1.04 -0.41
C VAL A 403 -7.15 1.88 -0.41
N TRP A 404 -7.40 2.62 0.66
CA TRP A 404 -8.60 3.45 0.76
C TRP A 404 -8.55 4.70 -0.13
N ALA A 405 -7.36 5.25 -0.38
CA ALA A 405 -7.16 6.30 -1.38
C ALA A 405 -7.47 5.81 -2.81
N LEU A 406 -6.99 4.61 -3.18
CA LEU A 406 -7.30 3.97 -4.46
C LEU A 406 -8.81 3.79 -4.61
N GLU A 407 -9.52 3.41 -3.54
CA GLU A 407 -10.98 3.30 -3.58
C GLU A 407 -11.68 4.65 -3.74
N ALA A 408 -11.27 5.68 -2.99
CA ALA A 408 -11.81 7.02 -3.13
C ALA A 408 -11.63 7.55 -4.56
N ALA A 409 -10.45 7.33 -5.15
CA ALA A 409 -10.17 7.69 -6.53
C ALA A 409 -11.03 6.89 -7.52
N ARG A 410 -11.19 5.58 -7.32
CA ARG A 410 -12.03 4.71 -8.16
C ARG A 410 -13.51 5.15 -8.15
N LEU A 411 -14.07 5.47 -6.98
CA LEU A 411 -15.45 5.97 -6.88
C LEU A 411 -15.66 7.29 -7.63
N ARG A 412 -14.66 8.18 -7.61
CA ARG A 412 -14.70 9.42 -8.39
C ARG A 412 -14.60 9.16 -9.89
N TRP A 413 -13.72 8.25 -10.30
CA TRP A 413 -13.59 7.85 -11.69
C TRP A 413 -14.88 7.22 -12.23
N ASP A 414 -15.52 6.33 -11.47
CA ASP A 414 -16.82 5.74 -11.84
C ASP A 414 -17.87 6.83 -12.09
N ARG A 415 -17.99 7.81 -11.18
CA ARG A 415 -18.93 8.94 -11.33
C ARG A 415 -18.63 9.77 -12.58
N GLY A 416 -17.36 10.10 -12.84
CA GLY A 416 -16.97 10.83 -14.05
C GLY A 416 -17.24 10.03 -15.33
N SER A 417 -17.02 8.71 -15.30
CA SER A 417 -17.29 7.81 -16.43
C SER A 417 -18.78 7.67 -16.74
N SER A 418 -19.64 7.73 -15.71
CA SER A 418 -21.10 7.66 -15.86
C SER A 418 -21.67 8.93 -16.50
N TRP A 419 -21.09 10.10 -16.22
CA TRP A 419 -21.46 11.37 -16.87
C TRP A 419 -21.08 11.40 -18.36
N GLY A 420 -19.92 10.83 -18.73
CA GLY A 420 -19.54 10.67 -20.15
C GLY A 420 -20.47 9.74 -20.93
N LYS A 421 -21.14 8.79 -20.27
CA LYS A 421 -22.17 7.93 -20.89
C LYS A 421 -23.53 8.61 -20.96
N ALA A 422 -23.91 9.42 -19.97
CA ALA A 422 -25.17 10.16 -19.96
C ALA A 422 -25.18 11.34 -20.94
N GLY A 423 -24.05 12.03 -21.15
CA GLY A 423 -23.92 13.12 -22.12
C GLY A 423 -23.83 12.67 -23.59
N ALA A 424 -23.59 11.39 -23.85
CA ALA A 424 -23.57 10.82 -25.20
C ALA A 424 -24.95 10.30 -25.67
N GLY A 425 -25.96 10.27 -24.80
CA GLY A 425 -27.31 9.79 -25.10
C GLY A 425 -28.36 10.88 -25.32
N ALA A 426 -27.99 12.16 -25.31
CA ALA A 426 -28.92 13.28 -25.43
C ALA A 426 -28.52 14.23 -26.56
N TRP A 427 -28.51 13.70 -27.79
CA TRP A 427 -28.74 14.52 -28.98
C TRP A 427 -30.10 14.09 -29.55
N PRO A 428 -31.10 14.98 -29.64
CA PRO A 428 -32.33 14.63 -30.34
C PRO A 428 -31.99 14.33 -31.80
N GLU A 429 -32.47 13.18 -32.27
CA GLU A 429 -32.34 12.70 -33.64
C GLU A 429 -32.82 13.79 -34.64
N PRO A 430 -32.12 14.06 -35.77
CA PRO A 430 -32.53 15.06 -36.75
C PRO A 430 -33.79 14.72 -37.57
N SER A 431 -34.62 13.78 -37.12
CA SER A 431 -35.72 13.19 -37.89
C SER A 431 -37.11 13.70 -37.52
N ARG A 432 -37.28 14.52 -36.47
CA ARG A 432 -38.59 15.07 -36.03
C ARG A 432 -38.67 16.60 -35.99
N MET A 433 -38.19 17.26 -37.03
CA MET A 433 -38.51 18.67 -37.32
C MET A 433 -39.18 18.80 -38.70
N ARG A 434 -40.22 17.99 -38.95
CA ARG A 434 -41.05 18.14 -40.16
C ARG A 434 -42.56 18.26 -39.95
N ASP A 435 -43.05 18.16 -38.71
CA ASP A 435 -44.47 18.32 -38.40
C ASP A 435 -44.68 19.38 -37.32
N CYS A 436 -44.54 20.64 -37.70
CA CYS A 436 -45.17 21.77 -37.01
C CYS A 436 -45.38 22.88 -38.06
N GLY A 437 -46.39 22.70 -38.90
CA GLY A 437 -46.92 23.77 -39.72
C GLY A 437 -47.76 24.71 -38.85
N VAL A 438 -47.26 25.92 -38.59
CA VAL A 438 -48.09 27.10 -38.26
C VAL A 438 -47.47 28.33 -38.93
N ILE A 439 -48.00 28.62 -40.11
CA ILE A 439 -48.42 29.92 -40.69
C ILE A 439 -47.85 31.21 -40.06
N GLY A 440 -47.22 32.06 -40.90
CA GLY A 440 -47.42 33.52 -40.84
C GLY A 440 -46.21 34.43 -41.08
N GLY A 441 -46.14 35.07 -42.26
CA GLY A 441 -45.60 36.44 -42.44
C GLY A 441 -44.18 36.59 -43.00
N GLY A 442 -44.07 37.03 -44.27
CA GLY A 442 -42.85 37.60 -44.86
C GLY A 442 -42.53 39.03 -44.35
N PRO A 443 -41.59 39.80 -44.96
CA PRO A 443 -41.30 39.82 -46.40
C PRO A 443 -39.83 39.69 -46.83
N MET A 444 -39.71 39.53 -48.15
CA MET A 444 -38.55 39.46 -49.05
C MET A 444 -37.53 40.60 -48.90
N ILE A 445 -36.28 40.33 -49.32
CA ILE A 445 -35.45 41.16 -50.24
C ILE A 445 -34.35 40.25 -50.88
N GLY A 446 -34.00 40.58 -52.14
CA GLY A 446 -33.26 39.81 -53.17
C GLY A 446 -31.92 39.19 -52.78
N GLY A 447 -31.33 38.25 -53.53
CA GLY A 447 -31.35 38.05 -54.98
C GLY A 447 -29.92 38.00 -55.51
N ALA A 448 -29.54 36.88 -56.16
CA ALA A 448 -28.41 36.63 -57.11
C ALA A 448 -27.77 35.25 -56.79
N ARG A 449 -28.04 34.17 -57.55
CA ARG A 449 -27.42 33.73 -58.83
C ARG A 449 -25.88 33.74 -58.80
N ALA A 450 -25.11 32.82 -59.38
CA ALA A 450 -25.21 31.46 -59.93
C ALA A 450 -23.82 31.18 -60.56
N GLY A 451 -23.44 29.91 -60.72
CA GLY A 451 -22.31 29.45 -61.57
C GLY A 451 -21.16 28.84 -60.74
N ALA A 452 -20.94 27.53 -60.62
CA ALA A 452 -20.89 26.41 -61.57
C ALA A 452 -19.64 26.39 -62.46
N GLY A 453 -18.86 25.30 -62.29
CA GLY A 453 -17.88 24.73 -63.24
C GLY A 453 -16.51 25.44 -63.28
N GLU A 454 -15.38 24.80 -63.51
CA GLU A 454 -15.01 23.39 -63.71
C GLU A 454 -13.46 23.36 -63.81
N ARG A 455 -12.85 22.22 -63.44
CA ARG A 455 -11.56 21.65 -63.95
C ARG A 455 -10.26 22.46 -63.73
N ALA A 456 -9.34 21.97 -62.90
CA ALA A 456 -8.37 20.88 -63.12
C ALA A 456 -7.06 21.31 -63.83
N GLY A 457 -5.91 20.97 -63.22
CA GLY A 457 -4.68 20.66 -63.96
C GLY A 457 -3.38 21.35 -63.49
N ALA A 458 -2.40 20.51 -63.13
CA ALA A 458 -0.94 20.72 -63.12
C ALA A 458 -0.34 21.68 -62.05
N ARG A 459 0.30 21.15 -60.99
CA ARG A 459 1.75 20.83 -60.89
C ARG A 459 2.67 21.93 -61.44
N VAL A 460 3.53 22.46 -60.58
CA VAL A 460 5.01 22.33 -60.60
C VAL A 460 5.60 23.11 -59.40
N ARG A 461 6.52 22.45 -58.69
CA ARG A 461 7.43 22.93 -57.61
C ARG A 461 8.54 23.84 -58.21
N PRO A 462 9.38 24.58 -57.45
CA PRO A 462 10.14 24.15 -56.26
C PRO A 462 9.48 24.39 -54.91
#